data_AF-A0A397HS71-F1
#
_entry.id   AF-A0A397HS71-F1
#
_cell.length_a   1.000
_cell.length_b   1.000
_cell.length_c   1.000
_cell.angle_alpha   90.00
_cell.angle_beta   90.00
_cell.angle_gamma   90.00
#
_symmetry.space_group_name_H-M   'P 1'
#
loop_
_entity.id
_entity.type
_entity.pdbx_description
1 polymer ?
#
loop_
_entity_poly.entity_id
_entity_poly.type
_entity_poly.pdbx_seq_one_letter_code
_entity_poly.pdbx_strand_id
1 'polypeptide(L)'
;MYEIIGGLRPEVTDDTPVLFNCLMERCWDSNPLNRPNIKEMKEQIYKWCWGKENGDQFIQAENLRKLQSISEVKDYKSVQENLRLKNGFDIKNETFYSRFRT
;
A
#
# COMPACT_ATOMS: atom_id res chain seq x y z
N MET A 1 -18.32 27.51 -3.91
CA MET A 1 -17.32 26.73 -3.14
C MET A 1 -17.98 25.41 -2.83
N TYR A 2 -17.47 24.29 -3.33
CA TYR A 2 -18.02 22.97 -3.01
C TYR A 2 -17.41 22.51 -1.69
N GLU A 3 -18.24 22.23 -0.70
CA GLU A 3 -17.81 21.70 0.59
C GLU A 3 -17.81 20.16 0.54
N ILE A 4 -16.78 19.55 1.11
CA ILE A 4 -16.74 18.11 1.33
C ILE A 4 -17.59 17.84 2.56
N ILE A 5 -18.63 17.02 2.42
CA ILE A 5 -19.53 16.65 3.52
C ILE A 5 -18.68 16.04 4.65
N GLY A 6 -18.69 16.69 5.81
CA GLY A 6 -17.94 16.26 6.99
C GLY A 6 -16.43 16.53 6.95
N GLY A 7 -15.89 17.20 5.93
CA GLY A 7 -14.49 17.59 5.87
C GLY A 7 -13.48 16.43 5.83
N LEU A 8 -13.95 15.19 5.68
CA LEU A 8 -13.11 13.99 5.68
C LEU A 8 -12.10 14.01 4.53
N ARG A 9 -10.93 13.42 4.78
CA ARG A 9 -9.84 13.24 3.81
C ARG A 9 -9.34 11.79 3.89
N PRO A 10 -8.75 11.26 2.81
CA PRO A 10 -8.01 10.01 2.86
C PRO A 10 -6.99 10.01 3.99
N GLU A 11 -6.90 8.89 4.70
CA GLU A 11 -5.85 8.65 5.68
C GLU A 11 -4.48 8.61 4.98
N VAL A 12 -3.48 9.18 5.63
CA VAL A 12 -2.10 9.14 5.17
C VAL A 12 -1.41 8.00 5.89
N THR A 13 -1.04 6.97 5.15
CA THR A 13 -0.36 5.79 5.65
C THR A 13 1.15 5.92 5.50
N ASP A 14 1.92 5.20 6.32
CA ASP A 14 3.40 5.28 6.37
C ASP A 14 4.09 4.92 5.05
N ASP A 15 3.41 4.20 4.15
CA ASP A 15 3.86 3.87 2.81
C ASP A 15 3.63 5.00 1.79
N THR A 16 3.19 6.18 2.23
CA THR A 16 3.08 7.38 1.39
C THR A 16 4.35 8.23 1.52
N PRO A 17 5.02 8.59 0.41
CA PRO A 17 6.16 9.50 0.47
C PRO A 17 5.76 10.84 1.13
N VAL A 18 6.54 11.30 2.10
CA VAL A 18 6.23 12.52 2.88
C VAL A 18 5.97 13.72 1.97
N LEU A 19 6.79 13.91 0.93
CA LEU A 19 6.62 14.99 -0.04
C LEU A 19 5.33 14.88 -0.86
N PHE A 20 4.89 13.67 -1.16
CA PHE A 20 3.62 13.46 -1.85
C PHE A 20 2.45 13.79 -0.93
N ASN A 21 2.54 13.44 0.37
CA ASN A 21 1.54 13.86 1.34
C ASN A 21 1.44 15.39 1.45
N CYS A 22 2.56 16.09 1.58
CA CYS A 22 2.54 17.56 1.61
C CYS A 22 1.90 18.18 0.36
N LEU A 23 2.08 17.57 -0.82
CA LEU A 23 1.42 18.01 -2.04
C LEU A 23 -0.10 17.75 -2.00
N MET A 24 -0.51 16.55 -1.59
CA MET A 24 -1.92 16.18 -1.43
C MET A 24 -2.64 17.13 -0.45
N GLU A 25 -1.97 17.46 0.66
CA GLU A 25 -2.49 18.39 1.66
C GLU A 25 -2.78 19.78 1.10
N ARG A 26 -1.87 20.31 0.28
CA ARG A 26 -2.07 21.60 -0.39
C ARG A 26 -3.18 21.54 -1.44
N CYS A 27 -3.32 20.43 -2.17
CA CYS A 27 -4.35 20.27 -3.20
C CYS A 27 -5.78 20.42 -2.65
N TRP A 28 -6.01 20.05 -1.39
CA TRP A 28 -7.33 20.10 -0.77
C TRP A 28 -7.46 21.13 0.36
N ASP A 29 -6.55 22.12 0.40
CA ASP A 29 -6.59 23.22 1.36
C ASP A 29 -7.94 23.94 1.30
N SER A 30 -8.47 24.29 2.47
CA SER A 30 -9.76 24.99 2.58
C SER A 30 -9.69 26.39 1.95
N ASN A 31 -8.53 27.04 1.99
CA ASN A 31 -8.24 28.28 1.30
C ASN A 31 -7.82 27.99 -0.16
N PRO A 32 -8.61 28.39 -1.17
CA PRO A 32 -8.24 28.18 -2.58
C PRO A 32 -6.91 28.81 -2.99
N LEU A 33 -6.46 29.86 -2.31
CA LEU A 33 -5.19 30.54 -2.61
C LEU A 33 -3.96 29.71 -2.24
N ASN A 34 -4.10 28.74 -1.32
CA ASN A 34 -3.03 27.84 -0.92
C ASN A 34 -2.90 26.63 -1.85
N ARG A 35 -3.93 26.38 -2.67
CA ARG A 35 -3.95 25.23 -3.58
C ARG A 35 -2.94 25.44 -4.70
N PRO A 36 -2.11 24.43 -5.02
CA PRO A 36 -1.19 24.53 -6.13
C PRO A 36 -1.97 24.61 -7.44
N ASN A 37 -1.48 25.40 -8.37
CA ASN A 37 -2.01 25.38 -9.73
C ASN A 37 -1.44 24.19 -10.52
N ILE A 38 -2.07 23.88 -11.66
CA ILE A 38 -1.69 22.71 -12.46
C ILE A 38 -0.25 22.78 -12.98
N LYS A 39 0.28 23.98 -13.21
CA LYS A 39 1.66 24.17 -13.68
C LYS A 39 2.65 23.79 -12.58
N GLU A 40 2.43 24.28 -11.36
CA GLU A 40 3.25 23.93 -10.18
C GLU A 40 3.23 22.42 -9.90
N MET A 41 2.03 21.80 -9.94
CA MET A 41 1.90 20.35 -9.76
C MET A 41 2.67 19.57 -10.84
N LYS A 42 2.53 19.98 -12.11
CA LYS A 42 3.22 19.34 -13.23
C LYS A 42 4.74 19.45 -13.08
N GLU A 43 5.24 20.62 -12.74
CA GLU A 43 6.68 20.85 -12.53
C GLU A 43 7.21 20.01 -11.37
N GLN A 44 6.48 19.93 -10.26
CA GLN A 44 6.87 19.11 -9.10
C GLN A 44 6.92 17.62 -9.43
N ILE A 45 5.88 17.10 -10.10
CA ILE A 45 5.83 15.69 -10.54
C ILE A 45 6.96 15.41 -11.54
N TYR A 46 7.23 16.34 -12.46
CA TYR A 46 8.31 16.18 -13.42
C TYR A 46 9.68 16.06 -12.73
N LYS A 47 9.94 16.88 -11.72
CA LYS A 47 11.17 16.80 -10.90
C LYS A 47 11.31 15.48 -10.16
N TRP A 48 10.22 14.93 -9.64
CA TRP A 48 10.25 13.61 -8.99
C TRP A 48 10.50 12.48 -10.00
N CYS A 49 9.75 12.44 -11.09
CA CYS A 49 9.78 11.33 -12.05
C CYS A 49 11.03 11.34 -12.96
N TRP A 50 11.48 12.52 -13.41
CA TRP A 50 12.61 12.66 -14.33
C TRP A 50 13.84 13.30 -13.69
N GLY A 51 13.64 14.30 -12.82
CA GLY A 51 14.74 14.93 -12.08
C GLY A 51 15.32 14.08 -10.95
N LYS A 52 14.61 13.00 -10.56
CA LYS A 52 14.94 12.11 -9.43
C LYS A 52 15.10 12.85 -8.08
N GLU A 53 14.52 14.05 -7.97
CA GLU A 53 14.51 14.78 -6.70
C GLU A 53 13.81 13.96 -5.64
N ASN A 54 14.48 13.75 -4.50
CA ASN A 54 13.95 12.99 -3.36
C ASN A 54 13.52 11.56 -3.69
N GLY A 55 14.15 10.93 -4.71
CA GLY A 55 13.84 9.57 -5.13
C GLY A 55 13.89 8.54 -3.99
N ASP A 56 14.76 8.76 -3.00
CA ASP A 56 14.88 7.89 -1.82
C ASP A 56 13.58 7.77 -1.03
N GLN A 57 12.78 8.84 -0.92
CA GLN A 57 11.49 8.79 -0.22
C GLN A 57 10.49 7.88 -0.94
N PHE A 58 10.49 7.93 -2.28
CA PHE A 58 9.62 7.07 -3.09
C PHE A 58 10.06 5.60 -3.02
N ILE A 59 11.37 5.35 -2.99
CA ILE A 59 11.92 3.99 -2.83
C ILE A 59 11.58 3.45 -1.43
N GLN A 60 11.73 4.25 -0.39
CA GLN A 60 11.38 3.87 0.99
C GLN A 60 9.89 3.53 1.12
N ALA A 61 9.03 4.41 0.61
CA ALA A 61 7.58 4.19 0.56
C ALA A 61 7.21 2.88 -0.15
N GLU A 62 7.82 2.61 -1.31
CA GLU A 62 7.60 1.37 -2.05
C GLU A 62 8.09 0.12 -1.28
N ASN A 63 9.21 0.23 -0.56
CA ASN A 63 9.70 -0.86 0.28
C ASN A 63 8.75 -1.14 1.44
N LEU A 64 8.18 -0.10 2.08
CA LEU A 64 7.17 -0.26 3.13
C LEU A 64 5.92 -0.97 2.59
N ARG A 65 5.43 -0.57 1.40
CA ARG A 65 4.33 -1.24 0.69
C ARG A 65 4.58 -2.73 0.48
N LYS A 66 5.78 -3.08 0.00
CA LYS A 66 6.19 -4.48 -0.17
C LYS A 66 6.24 -5.22 1.16
N LEU A 67 6.79 -4.62 2.21
CA LEU A 67 6.87 -5.24 3.54
C LEU A 67 5.48 -5.51 4.12
N GLN A 68 4.52 -4.58 3.96
CA GLN A 68 3.13 -4.76 4.37
C GLN A 68 2.50 -5.97 3.66
N SER A 69 2.63 -6.06 2.33
CA SER A 69 2.12 -7.23 1.59
C SER A 69 2.74 -8.55 2.05
N ILE A 70 4.02 -8.56 2.43
CA ILE A 70 4.69 -9.76 2.95
C ILE A 70 4.16 -10.12 4.34
N SER A 71 3.91 -9.13 5.20
CA SER A 71 3.35 -9.37 6.54
C SER A 71 1.95 -9.98 6.46
N GLU A 72 1.10 -9.48 5.57
CA GLU A 72 -0.24 -10.03 5.33
C GLU A 72 -0.19 -11.50 4.86
N VAL A 73 0.74 -11.83 3.95
CA VAL A 73 0.94 -13.20 3.48
C VAL A 73 1.44 -14.12 4.59
N LYS A 74 2.30 -13.62 5.49
CA LYS A 74 2.79 -14.40 6.66
C LYS A 74 1.66 -14.65 7.65
N ASP A 75 0.84 -13.65 7.92
CA ASP A 75 -0.30 -13.75 8.83
C ASP A 75 -1.35 -14.73 8.28
N TYR A 76 -1.64 -14.66 6.97
CA TYR A 76 -2.50 -15.66 6.34
C TYR A 76 -1.94 -17.09 6.49
N LYS A 77 -0.63 -17.29 6.23
CA LYS A 77 0.00 -18.62 6.37
C LYS A 77 0.00 -19.13 7.81
N SER A 78 0.25 -18.26 8.78
CA SER A 78 0.25 -18.63 10.20
C SER A 78 -1.16 -19.00 10.68
N VAL A 79 -2.19 -18.28 10.23
CA VAL A 79 -3.59 -18.61 10.48
C VAL A 79 -3.95 -19.97 9.85
N GLN A 80 -3.55 -20.23 8.60
CA GLN A 80 -3.77 -21.52 7.94
C GLN A 80 -3.10 -22.68 8.67
N GLU A 81 -1.87 -22.50 9.15
CA GLU A 81 -1.16 -23.52 9.91
C GLU A 81 -1.83 -23.77 11.27
N ASN A 82 -2.25 -22.71 11.96
CA ASN A 82 -3.03 -22.83 13.20
C ASN A 82 -4.37 -23.54 12.98
N LEU A 83 -5.03 -23.32 11.83
CA LEU A 83 -6.25 -24.05 11.44
C LEU A 83 -5.98 -25.54 11.18
N ARG A 84 -4.86 -25.87 10.51
CA ARG A 84 -4.44 -27.27 10.31
C ARG A 84 -4.19 -27.98 11.64
N LEU A 85 -3.50 -27.31 12.57
CA LEU A 85 -3.22 -27.85 13.91
C LEU A 85 -4.50 -28.00 14.75
N LYS A 86 -5.43 -27.03 14.67
CA LYS A 86 -6.72 -27.09 15.40
C LYS A 86 -7.68 -28.14 14.86
N ASN A 87 -7.65 -28.43 13.57
CA ASN A 87 -8.54 -29.41 12.94
C ASN A 87 -8.02 -30.85 12.99
N GLY A 88 -6.83 -31.11 13.55
CA GLY A 88 -6.37 -32.46 13.89
C GLY A 88 -6.47 -33.50 12.78
N PHE A 89 -6.33 -33.10 11.51
CA PHE A 89 -6.30 -34.06 10.41
C PHE A 89 -4.85 -34.54 10.23
N ASP A 90 -4.53 -35.64 10.92
CA ASP A 90 -3.32 -36.41 10.68
C ASP A 90 -3.35 -36.96 9.25
N ILE A 91 -2.67 -36.28 8.31
CA ILE A 91 -2.26 -36.89 7.05
C ILE A 91 -1.05 -37.78 7.33
N LYS A 92 -1.27 -38.81 8.13
CA LYS A 92 -0.44 -40.01 8.21
C LYS A 92 -1.35 -41.23 8.11
N ASN A 93 -1.99 -41.37 6.96
CA ASN A 93 -2.28 -42.68 6.38
C ASN A 93 -2.16 -42.56 4.86
N GLU A 94 -1.25 -43.37 4.33
CA GLU A 94 -0.80 -43.45 2.95
C GLU A 94 -1.92 -43.90 1.98
N THR A 95 -1.63 -43.68 0.69
CA THR A 95 -2.19 -44.38 -0.49
C THR A 95 -3.57 -43.96 -1.00
N PHE A 96 -3.63 -42.87 -1.80
CA PHE A 96 -4.66 -42.79 -2.86
C PHE A 96 -4.18 -42.18 -4.20
N TYR A 97 -2.97 -41.64 -4.32
CA TYR A 97 -2.42 -41.13 -5.59
C TYR A 97 -1.28 -42.00 -6.17
N SER A 98 -1.53 -43.30 -6.29
CA SER A 98 -0.70 -44.17 -7.15
C SER A 98 -1.50 -45.21 -7.96
N ARG A 99 -2.82 -45.02 -8.18
CA ARG A 99 -3.64 -46.00 -8.92
C ARG A 99 -4.41 -45.49 -10.15
N PHE A 100 -4.05 -44.35 -10.73
CA PHE A 100 -4.48 -44.02 -12.09
C PHE A 100 -3.26 -43.79 -12.99
N ARG A 101 -2.46 -44.87 -13.09
CA ARG A 101 -1.65 -45.16 -14.27
C ARG A 101 -2.24 -46.41 -14.90
N THR A 102 -3.17 -46.19 -15.82
CA THR A 102 -3.49 -47.05 -16.97
C THR A 102 -3.96 -46.12 -18.05
#